data_AF-A0A520RE84-F1
#
_entry.id   AF-A0A520RE84-F1
#
_cell.length_a   1.000
_cell.length_b   1.000
_cell.length_c   1.000
_cell.angle_alpha   90.00
_cell.angle_beta   90.00
_cell.angle_gamma   90.00
#
_symmetry.space_group_name_H-M   'P 1'
#
loop_
_entity.id
_entity.type
_entity.pdbx_description
1 polymer ?
#
loop_
_entity_poly.entity_id
_entity_poly.type
_entity_poly.pdbx_seq_one_letter_code
_entity_poly.pdbx_strand_id
1 'polypeptide(L)'
;MEPRLKSHIRVGAHIRRAQAGGAFATIARRGDEDAGVVLVKIFQTRDAARVLFEARDEFGNHIWRDPFEGVTDEASVDKFIEKEINLDPDVWVLEIEDRDGRSFLET
;
A
#
# COMPACT_ATOMS: atom_id res chain seq x y z
N MET A 1 16.37 2.12 20.34
CA MET A 1 15.91 2.05 18.94
C MET A 1 15.08 0.79 18.85
N GLU A 2 13.75 0.92 18.75
CA GLU A 2 12.89 -0.25 18.56
C GLU A 2 13.26 -0.93 17.23
N PRO A 3 13.40 -2.26 17.21
CA PRO A 3 13.69 -2.97 15.98
C PRO A 3 12.54 -2.79 14.98
N ARG A 4 12.82 -2.16 13.85
CA ARG A 4 11.86 -2.03 12.73
C ARG A 4 11.89 -3.30 11.90
N LEU A 5 10.71 -3.85 11.62
CA LEU A 5 10.59 -4.99 10.70
C LEU A 5 10.99 -4.56 9.28
N LYS A 6 11.80 -5.37 8.61
CA LYS A 6 12.24 -5.12 7.23
C LYS A 6 11.05 -5.04 6.28
N SER A 7 11.11 -4.15 5.30
CA SER A 7 10.01 -3.89 4.37
C SER A 7 9.51 -5.13 3.64
N HIS A 8 10.39 -5.99 3.14
CA HIS A 8 9.97 -7.21 2.45
C HIS A 8 9.15 -8.17 3.34
N ILE A 9 9.41 -8.20 4.64
CA ILE A 9 8.64 -9.02 5.59
C ILE A 9 7.23 -8.43 5.76
N ARG A 10 7.13 -7.09 5.91
CA ARG A 10 5.85 -6.38 6.02
C ARG A 10 5.00 -6.57 4.75
N VAL A 11 5.59 -6.34 3.59
CA VAL A 11 4.99 -6.57 2.26
C VAL A 11 4.47 -8.01 2.15
N GLY A 12 5.30 -9.00 2.50
CA GLY A 12 4.90 -10.40 2.48
C GLY A 12 3.78 -10.73 3.47
N ALA A 13 3.69 -10.04 4.60
CA ALA A 13 2.60 -10.21 5.56
C ALA A 13 1.29 -9.62 5.02
N HIS A 14 1.33 -8.42 4.40
CA HIS A 14 0.16 -7.80 3.78
C HIS A 14 -0.45 -8.68 2.68
N ILE A 15 0.37 -9.22 1.78
CA ILE A 15 -0.08 -10.13 0.72
C ILE A 15 -0.76 -11.37 1.31
N ARG A 16 -0.12 -12.03 2.30
CA ARG A 16 -0.67 -13.23 2.93
C ARG A 16 -2.00 -12.96 3.61
N ARG A 17 -2.16 -11.82 4.28
CA ARG A 17 -3.42 -11.43 4.93
C ARG A 17 -4.53 -11.17 3.91
N ALA A 18 -4.24 -10.42 2.85
CA ALA A 18 -5.21 -10.16 1.79
C ALA A 18 -5.67 -11.47 1.13
N GLN A 19 -4.73 -12.35 0.79
CA GLN A 19 -5.03 -13.66 0.21
C GLN A 19 -5.82 -14.58 1.15
N ALA A 20 -5.47 -14.61 2.45
CA ALA A 20 -6.23 -15.34 3.45
C ALA A 20 -7.66 -14.77 3.63
N GLY A 21 -7.85 -13.48 3.38
CA GLY A 21 -9.14 -12.79 3.37
C GLY A 21 -9.96 -12.97 2.09
N GLY A 22 -9.46 -13.75 1.13
CA GLY A 22 -10.11 -14.05 -0.15
C GLY A 22 -9.88 -13.03 -1.25
N ALA A 23 -9.01 -12.03 -1.04
CA ALA A 23 -8.63 -11.07 -2.06
C ALA A 23 -7.47 -11.59 -2.92
N PHE A 24 -7.35 -11.05 -4.13
CA PHE A 24 -6.11 -11.20 -4.90
C PHE A 24 -5.14 -10.11 -4.47
N ALA A 25 -3.88 -10.46 -4.23
CA ALA A 25 -2.85 -9.50 -3.84
C ALA A 25 -1.51 -9.82 -4.50
N THR A 26 -0.85 -8.80 -5.04
CA THR A 26 0.41 -8.93 -5.78
C THR A 26 1.34 -7.74 -5.55
N ILE A 27 2.61 -7.93 -5.90
CA ILE A 27 3.61 -6.86 -5.93
C ILE A 27 3.61 -6.29 -7.36
N ALA A 28 3.16 -5.05 -7.52
CA ALA A 28 3.27 -4.33 -8.78
C ALA A 28 4.67 -3.73 -8.96
N ARG A 29 5.30 -3.30 -7.84
CA ARG A 29 6.67 -2.79 -7.84
C ARG A 29 7.42 -3.21 -6.58
N ARG A 30 8.65 -3.68 -6.76
CA ARG A 30 9.61 -3.91 -5.66
C ARG A 30 10.35 -2.63 -5.32
N GLY A 31 10.50 -2.38 -4.02
CA GLY A 31 11.31 -1.30 -3.46
C GLY A 31 12.50 -1.85 -2.66
N ASP A 32 13.06 -1.04 -1.77
CA ASP A 32 14.17 -1.45 -0.90
C ASP A 32 13.70 -2.52 0.11
N GLU A 33 14.46 -3.61 0.21
CA GLU A 33 14.09 -4.80 0.98
C GLU A 33 14.06 -4.55 2.50
N ASP A 34 14.81 -3.55 2.99
CA ASP A 34 15.03 -3.31 4.42
C ASP A 34 14.20 -2.13 4.95
N ALA A 35 14.04 -1.07 4.15
CA ALA A 35 13.56 0.23 4.60
C ALA A 35 12.52 0.90 3.69
N GLY A 36 12.22 0.34 2.50
CA GLY A 36 11.29 0.96 1.54
C GLY A 36 9.89 1.20 2.11
N VAL A 37 9.28 2.34 1.79
CA VAL A 37 7.89 2.67 2.13
C VAL A 37 6.94 1.82 1.29
N VAL A 38 5.77 1.47 1.83
CA VAL A 38 4.77 0.66 1.12
C VAL A 38 3.58 1.51 0.70
N LEU A 39 3.28 1.51 -0.60
CA LEU A 39 2.02 1.96 -1.17
C LEU A 39 1.14 0.75 -1.47
N VAL A 40 -0.16 0.88 -1.22
CA VAL A 40 -1.15 -0.17 -1.44
C VAL A 40 -2.30 0.40 -2.26
N LYS A 41 -2.37 0.02 -3.54
CA LYS A 41 -3.50 0.28 -4.44
C LYS A 41 -4.54 -0.81 -4.23
N ILE A 42 -5.79 -0.42 -4.02
CA ILE A 42 -6.91 -1.32 -3.75
C ILE A 42 -7.96 -1.09 -4.85
N PHE A 43 -8.27 -2.14 -5.61
CA PHE A 43 -9.31 -2.14 -6.63
C PHE A 43 -10.61 -2.69 -6.06
N GLN A 44 -11.70 -1.94 -6.24
CA GLN A 44 -13.04 -2.44 -5.94
C GLN A 44 -13.78 -2.85 -7.21
N THR A 45 -13.65 -2.05 -8.26
CA THR A 45 -14.15 -2.32 -9.61
C THR A 45 -13.12 -1.86 -10.63
N ARG A 46 -13.39 -2.05 -11.93
CA ARG A 46 -12.45 -1.68 -13.00
C ARG A 46 -12.02 -0.22 -12.99
N ASP A 47 -12.91 0.70 -12.63
CA ASP A 47 -12.67 2.14 -12.75
C ASP A 47 -12.57 2.85 -11.39
N ALA A 48 -12.58 2.08 -10.29
CA ALA A 48 -12.65 2.61 -8.93
C ALA A 48 -11.55 2.01 -8.05
N ALA A 49 -10.64 2.87 -7.60
CA ALA A 49 -9.48 2.48 -6.81
C ALA A 49 -9.29 3.41 -5.60
N ARG A 50 -8.57 2.90 -4.60
CA ARG A 50 -8.08 3.65 -3.45
C ARG A 50 -6.59 3.41 -3.32
N VAL A 51 -5.84 4.37 -2.80
CA VAL A 51 -4.44 4.16 -2.42
C VAL A 51 -4.21 4.53 -0.98
N LEU A 52 -3.45 3.69 -0.30
CA LEU A 52 -2.94 3.96 1.03
C LEU A 52 -1.42 3.96 0.97
N PHE A 53 -0.77 4.88 1.66
CA PHE A 53 0.69 4.85 1.81
C PHE A 53 1.08 4.87 3.28
N GLU A 54 2.15 4.16 3.58
CA GLU A 54 2.67 4.07 4.93
C GLU A 54 3.35 5.38 5.33
N ALA A 55 3.02 5.89 6.51
CA ALA A 55 3.61 7.09 7.09
C ALA A 55 3.79 6.94 8.60
N ARG A 56 4.33 7.99 9.23
CA ARG A 56 4.37 8.13 10.68
C ARG A 56 3.54 9.34 11.14
N ASP A 57 2.94 9.20 12.31
CA ASP A 57 2.32 10.33 13.01
C ASP A 57 3.38 11.14 13.79
N GLU A 58 2.92 12.18 14.48
CA GLU A 58 3.78 13.04 15.31
C GLU A 58 4.42 12.32 16.51
N PHE A 59 3.87 11.19 16.92
CA PHE A 59 4.37 10.34 18.01
C PHE A 59 5.28 9.21 17.51
N GLY A 60 5.44 9.08 16.18
CA GLY A 60 6.25 8.06 15.54
C GLY A 60 5.54 6.72 15.33
N ASN A 61 4.23 6.63 15.58
CA ASN A 61 3.44 5.43 15.31
C ASN A 61 3.27 5.24 13.80
N HIS A 62 3.20 3.97 13.39
CA HIS A 62 2.90 3.63 12.01
C HIS A 62 1.43 3.92 11.71
N ILE A 63 1.18 4.64 10.63
CA ILE A 63 -0.17 4.97 10.16
C ILE A 63 -0.27 4.75 8.65
N TRP A 64 -1.49 4.50 8.19
CA TRP A 64 -1.83 4.51 6.78
C TRP A 64 -2.51 5.83 6.45
N ARG A 65 -1.94 6.58 5.50
CA ARG A 65 -2.56 7.81 4.99
C ARG A 65 -3.27 7.54 3.69
N ASP A 66 -4.40 8.20 3.55
CA ASP A 66 -5.25 8.16 2.36
C ASP A 66 -5.27 9.56 1.73
N PRO A 67 -4.56 9.77 0.61
CA PRO A 67 -4.45 11.10 -0.01
C PRO A 67 -5.75 11.55 -0.68
N PHE A 68 -6.69 10.63 -0.94
CA PHE A 68 -7.95 10.93 -1.62
C PHE A 68 -9.17 10.82 -0.69
N GLU A 69 -8.94 10.52 0.59
CA GLU A 69 -10.00 10.31 1.60
C GLU A 69 -11.06 9.28 1.18
N GLY A 70 -10.66 8.28 0.38
CA GLY A 70 -11.54 7.20 -0.06
C GLY A 70 -11.27 6.71 -1.47
N VAL A 71 -12.30 6.13 -2.08
CA VAL A 71 -12.26 5.61 -3.45
C VAL A 71 -12.34 6.77 -4.43
N THR A 72 -11.51 6.72 -5.46
CA THR A 72 -11.47 7.67 -6.58
C THR A 72 -11.23 6.94 -7.90
N ASP A 73 -11.05 7.67 -9.00
CA ASP A 73 -10.74 7.07 -10.29
C ASP A 73 -9.33 6.47 -10.33
N GLU A 74 -9.17 5.37 -11.06
CA GLU A 74 -7.90 4.65 -11.14
C GLU A 74 -6.75 5.52 -11.66
N ALA A 75 -7.01 6.40 -12.65
CA ALA A 75 -5.99 7.23 -13.26
C ALA A 75 -5.42 8.27 -12.27
N SER A 76 -6.26 8.83 -11.39
CA SER A 76 -5.83 9.70 -10.30
C SER A 76 -4.94 8.95 -9.31
N VAL A 77 -5.29 7.71 -8.96
CA VAL A 77 -4.46 6.85 -8.10
C VAL A 77 -3.12 6.53 -8.75
N ASP A 78 -3.11 6.14 -10.02
CA ASP A 78 -1.89 5.81 -10.75
C ASP A 78 -0.95 7.01 -10.86
N LYS A 79 -1.49 8.18 -11.17
CA LYS A 79 -0.72 9.42 -11.21
C LYS A 79 -0.10 9.77 -9.85
N PHE A 80 -0.80 9.50 -8.76
CA PHE A 80 -0.25 9.66 -7.42
C PHE A 80 0.89 8.67 -7.17
N ILE A 81 0.70 7.38 -7.48
CA ILE A 81 1.72 6.34 -7.32
C ILE A 81 2.97 6.67 -8.15
N GLU A 82 2.81 7.07 -9.41
CA GLU A 82 3.93 7.49 -10.26
C GLU A 82 4.68 8.69 -9.67
N LYS A 83 3.96 9.66 -9.10
CA LYS A 83 4.59 10.79 -8.42
C LYS A 83 5.42 10.33 -7.23
N GLU A 84 4.90 9.45 -6.38
CA GLU A 84 5.63 8.92 -5.22
C GLU A 84 6.84 8.09 -5.64
N ILE A 85 6.73 7.26 -6.68
CA ILE A 85 7.87 6.51 -7.25
C ILE A 85 8.96 7.46 -7.76
N ASN A 86 8.59 8.59 -8.37
CA ASN A 86 9.56 9.57 -8.86
C ASN A 86 10.23 10.34 -7.72
N LEU A 87 9.56 10.50 -6.58
CA LEU A 87 10.13 11.12 -5.38
C LEU A 87 11.06 10.17 -4.63
N ASP A 88 10.66 8.92 -4.48
CA ASP A 88 11.42 7.87 -3.82
C ASP A 88 11.37 6.57 -4.66
N PRO A 89 12.43 6.26 -5.42
CA PRO A 89 12.49 5.05 -6.23
C PRO A 89 12.45 3.74 -5.42
N ASP A 90 12.71 3.81 -4.11
CA ASP A 90 12.82 2.65 -3.20
C ASP A 90 11.47 2.25 -2.59
N VAL A 91 10.36 2.86 -3.02
CA VAL A 91 9.02 2.46 -2.57
C VAL A 91 8.56 1.13 -3.16
N TRP A 92 7.80 0.39 -2.36
CA TRP A 92 7.03 -0.77 -2.77
C TRP A 92 5.64 -0.35 -3.23
N VAL A 93 5.12 -1.01 -4.26
CA VAL A 93 3.71 -0.89 -4.66
C VAL A 93 3.08 -2.27 -4.61
N LEU A 94 2.08 -2.39 -3.75
CA LEU A 94 1.18 -3.54 -3.66
C LEU A 94 -0.13 -3.21 -4.34
N GLU A 95 -0.67 -4.22 -5.02
CA GLU A 95 -2.01 -4.19 -5.57
C GLU A 95 -2.86 -5.24 -4.87
N ILE A 96 -4.06 -4.83 -4.45
CA ILE A 96 -5.06 -5.70 -3.84
C ILE A 96 -6.36 -5.53 -4.64
N GLU A 97 -6.90 -6.62 -5.14
CA GLU A 97 -8.21 -6.66 -5.77
C GLU A 97 -9.20 -7.35 -4.82
N ASP A 98 -10.19 -6.59 -4.37
CA ASP A 98 -11.22 -7.04 -3.43
C ASP A 98 -12.55 -6.36 -3.73
N ARG A 99 -13.62 -7.16 -3.91
CA ARG A 99 -14.95 -6.64 -4.27
C ARG A 99 -15.56 -5.70 -3.22
N ASP A 100 -15.16 -5.86 -1.96
CA ASP A 100 -15.62 -5.02 -0.85
C ASP A 100 -14.67 -3.83 -0.58
N GLY A 101 -13.59 -3.70 -1.35
CA GLY A 101 -12.61 -2.61 -1.20
C GLY A 101 -11.79 -2.67 0.09
N ARG A 102 -11.63 -3.85 0.70
CA ARG A 102 -10.90 -4.03 1.96
C ARG A 102 -9.39 -3.90 1.75
N SER A 103 -8.69 -3.27 2.70
CA SER A 103 -7.23 -3.07 2.63
C SER A 103 -6.41 -4.21 3.24
N PHE A 104 -6.97 -4.93 4.22
CA PHE A 104 -6.28 -5.99 4.98
C PHE A 104 -5.00 -5.51 5.72
N LEU A 105 -4.90 -4.20 5.93
CA LEU A 105 -3.80 -3.56 6.65
C LEU A 105 -4.16 -3.47 8.14
N GLU A 106 -3.14 -3.61 8.98
CA GLU A 106 -3.25 -3.37 10.42
C GLU A 106 -2.70 -1.98 10.70
N THR A 107 -3.25 -1.34 11.75
CA THR A 107 -2.82 -0.03 12.26
C THR A 107 -2.08 -0.24 13.56
#